data_AF-A0A968VBG5-F1
#
_entry.id   AF-A0A968VBG5-F1
#
_cell.length_a   1.000
_cell.length_b   1.000
_cell.length_c   1.000
_cell.angle_alpha   90.00
_cell.angle_beta   90.00
_cell.angle_gamma   90.00
#
_symmetry.space_group_name_H-M   'P 1'
#
loop_
_entity.id
_entity.type
_entity.pdbx_description
1 polymer ?
#
loop_
_entity_poly.entity_id
_entity_poly.type
_entity_poly.pdbx_seq_one_letter_code
_entity_poly.pdbx_strand_id
1 'polypeptide(L)' 'MLIGQPAEEIGVGAKTMLDEGLYEQFGVPDYGIGLHCHPTIPAGQIGIAAGIYDGNSRIS' A
#
# COMPACT_ATOMS: atom_id res chain seq x y z
N MET A 1 9.24 3.71 9.27
CA MET A 1 9.38 2.47 8.48
C MET A 1 9.10 2.79 7.01
N LEU A 2 9.86 2.21 6.08
CA LEU A 2 9.59 2.29 4.64
C LEU A 2 9.46 0.86 4.11
N ILE A 3 8.39 0.58 3.36
CA ILE A 3 8.05 -0.77 2.88
C ILE A 3 8.04 -0.77 1.36
N GLY A 4 8.90 -1.59 0.75
CA GLY A 4 8.81 -1.93 -0.66
C GLY A 4 7.97 -3.19 -0.84
N GLN A 5 6.66 -3.05 -1.02
CA GLN A 5 5.76 -4.19 -1.18
C GLN A 5 5.99 -4.88 -2.53
N PRO A 6 6.35 -6.18 -2.57
CA PRO A 6 6.43 -6.92 -3.83
C PRO A 6 5.04 -7.30 -4.34
N ALA A 7 4.97 -7.85 -5.56
CA ALA A 7 3.81 -8.57 -6.09
C ALA A 7 2.44 -7.84 -5.94
N GLU A 8 2.44 -6.52 -6.08
CA GLU A 8 1.22 -5.69 -6.01
C GLU A 8 0.19 -6.10 -7.07
N GLU A 9 0.67 -6.34 -8.30
CA GLU A 9 -0.14 -6.66 -9.48
C GLU A 9 -1.04 -7.89 -9.30
N ILE A 10 -0.63 -8.83 -8.46
CA ILE A 10 -1.38 -10.06 -8.17
C ILE A 10 -2.04 -10.05 -6.78
N GLY A 11 -1.90 -8.95 -6.03
CA GLY A 11 -2.56 -8.75 -4.74
C GLY A 11 -2.06 -9.61 -3.59
N VAL A 12 -0.94 -10.33 -3.75
CA VAL A 12 -0.46 -11.28 -2.71
C VAL A 12 0.61 -10.69 -1.80
N GLY A 13 1.39 -9.71 -2.26
CA GLY A 13 2.60 -9.30 -1.57
C GLY A 13 2.38 -8.73 -0.18
N ALA A 14 1.35 -7.90 0.00
CA ALA A 14 1.00 -7.36 1.32
C ALA A 14 0.68 -8.48 2.31
N LYS A 15 -0.12 -9.48 1.90
CA LYS A 15 -0.46 -10.61 2.76
C LYS A 15 0.79 -11.45 3.09
N THR A 16 1.63 -11.73 2.10
CA THR A 16 2.88 -12.50 2.32
C THR A 16 3.80 -11.79 3.32
N MET A 17 3.99 -10.47 3.20
CA MET A 17 4.81 -9.73 4.16
C MET A 17 4.26 -9.79 5.59
N LEU A 18 2.93 -9.73 5.75
CA LEU A 18 2.29 -9.90 7.06
C LEU A 18 2.51 -11.32 7.60
N ASP A 19 2.29 -12.34 6.76
CA ASP A 19 2.49 -13.75 7.14
C ASP A 19 3.96 -14.06 7.49
N GLU A 20 4.93 -13.33 6.91
CA GLU A 20 6.37 -13.41 7.21
C GLU A 20 6.81 -12.58 8.45
N GLY A 21 5.86 -11.96 9.14
CA GLY A 21 6.08 -11.31 10.42
C GLY A 21 6.56 -9.85 10.32
N LEU A 22 6.13 -9.12 9.29
CA LEU A 22 6.54 -7.72 9.07
C LEU A 22 6.39 -6.85 10.33
N TYR A 23 5.25 -6.92 11.03
CA TYR A 23 5.02 -6.06 12.19
C TYR A 23 5.61 -6.62 13.48
N GLU A 24 5.81 -7.93 13.55
CA GLU A 24 6.50 -8.62 14.63
C GLU A 24 8.00 -8.26 14.62
N GLN A 25 8.59 -8.14 13.43
CA GLN A 25 10.00 -7.83 13.26
C GLN A 25 10.31 -6.33 13.36
N PHE A 26 9.45 -5.48 12.78
CA PHE A 26 9.74 -4.05 12.61
C PHE A 26 8.82 -3.13 13.42
N GLY A 27 7.84 -3.69 14.13
CA GLY A 27 6.84 -2.95 14.91
C GLY A 27 5.66 -2.47 14.06
N VAL A 28 4.52 -2.25 14.74
CA VAL A 28 3.32 -1.66 14.13
C VAL A 28 3.46 -0.14 14.12
N PRO A 29 3.35 0.55 12.97
CA PRO A 29 3.36 2.00 12.92
C PRO A 29 2.00 2.57 13.37
N ASP A 30 1.99 3.80 13.89
CA ASP A 30 0.73 4.48 14.25
C ASP A 30 -0.17 4.72 13.02
N TYR A 31 0.44 4.93 11.85
CA TYR A 31 -0.24 5.19 10.58
C TYR A 31 0.50 4.57 9.39
N GLY A 32 -0.24 4.12 8.38
CA GLY A 32 0.28 3.68 7.09
C GLY A 32 -0.17 4.59 5.95
N ILE A 33 0.75 4.94 5.04
CA ILE A 33 0.47 5.76 3.85
C ILE A 33 0.98 5.01 2.63
N GLY A 34 0.11 4.84 1.63
CA GLY A 34 0.44 4.29 0.30
C GLY A 34 0.29 5.36 -0.77
N LEU A 35 1.08 5.25 -1.84
CA LEU A 35 1.06 6.18 -2.97
C LEU A 35 0.90 5.39 -4.27
N HIS A 36 0.14 5.95 -5.21
CA HIS A 36 0.01 5.45 -6.58
C HIS A 36 0.12 6.63 -7.55
N CYS A 37 0.68 6.42 -8.73
CA CYS A 37 0.67 7.44 -9.78
C CYS A 37 -0.61 7.34 -10.60
N HIS A 38 -1.34 8.44 -10.75
CA HIS A 38 -2.60 8.44 -11.49
C HIS A 38 -2.49 9.26 -12.78
N PRO A 39 -2.87 8.72 -13.95
CA PRO A 39 -2.64 9.38 -15.23
C PRO A 39 -3.48 10.65 -15.45
N THR A 40 -4.58 10.82 -14.71
CA THR A 40 -5.46 12.00 -14.84
C THR A 40 -5.14 13.13 -13.85
N ILE A 41 -4.21 12.91 -12.92
CA ILE A 41 -3.80 13.92 -11.93
C ILE A 41 -2.53 14.59 -12.47
N PRO A 42 -2.55 15.93 -12.69
CA PRO A 42 -1.37 16.63 -13.19
C PRO A 42 -0.17 16.51 -12.23
N ALA A 43 1.04 16.50 -12.80
CA ALA A 43 2.27 16.48 -12.02
C ALA A 43 2.31 17.66 -11.02
N GLY A 44 2.75 17.38 -9.79
CA GLY A 44 2.77 18.35 -8.70
C GLY A 44 1.46 18.49 -7.93
N GLN A 45 0.41 17.72 -8.27
CA GLN A 45 -0.85 17.66 -7.52
C GLN A 45 -1.00 16.34 -6.77
N ILE A 46 -1.75 16.38 -5.66
CA ILE A 46 -2.06 15.22 -4.83
C ILE A 46 -3.57 15.02 -4.85
N GLY A 47 -4.02 13.84 -5.29
CA GLY A 47 -5.40 13.39 -5.13
C GLY A 47 -5.59 12.71 -3.79
N ILE A 48 -6.67 13.06 -3.08
CA ILE A 48 -7.06 12.40 -1.83
C ILE A 48 -8.52 11.99 -1.98
N ALA A 49 -8.82 10.72 -1.73
CA ALA A 49 -10.17 10.19 -1.68
C ALA A 49 -10.33 9.32 -0.43
N ALA A 50 -11.55 9.23 0.08
CA ALA A 50 -11.86 8.30 1.16
C ALA A 50 -12.09 6.89 0.57
N GLY A 51 -11.47 5.87 1.18
CA GLY A 51 -11.59 4.47 0.74
C GLY A 51 -10.51 4.04 -0.27
N ILE A 52 -10.78 2.96 -1.00
CA ILE A 52 -9.86 2.43 -2.02
C ILE A 52 -9.93 3.34 -3.24
N TYR A 53 -8.81 3.99 -3.56
CA TYR A 53 -8.70 4.89 -4.71
C TYR A 53 -7.84 4.29 -5.82
N ASP A 54 -6.68 3.71 -5.48
CA ASP A 54 -5.74 3.10 -6.44
C ASP A 54 -4.89 2.00 -5.76
N GLY A 55 -5.49 0.84 -5.46
CA GLY A 55 -4.73 -0.29 -4.93
C GLY A 55 -5.36 -1.63 -5.27
N ASN A 56 -4.54 -2.64 -5.61
CA ASN A 56 -4.99 -4.03 -5.85
C ASN A 56 -5.34 -4.83 -4.59
N SER A 57 -5.64 -4.17 -3.47
CA SER A 57 -6.05 -4.86 -2.24
C SER A 57 -7.53 -5.27 -2.31
N ARG A 58 -7.83 -6.37 -3.01
CA ARG A 58 -9.08 -7.10 -2.82
C ARG A 58 -9.06 -7.74 -1.43
N ILE A 59 -9.76 -7.11 -0.49
CA ILE A 59 -10.10 -7.75 0.79
C ILE A 59 -11.37 -8.57 0.51
N SER A 60 -11.19 -9.87 0.25
CA SER A 60 -12.26 -10.87 0.31
C SER A 60 -12.04 -11.80 1.49
#